data_AF-A0A9D2GPA3-F1
#
_entry.id   AF-A0A9D2GPA3-F1
#
_cell.length_a   1.000
_cell.length_b   1.000
_cell.length_c   1.000
_cell.angle_alpha   90.00
_cell.angle_beta   90.00
_cell.angle_gamma   90.00
#
_symmetry.space_group_name_H-M   'P 1'
#
loop_
_entity.id
_entity.type
_entity.pdbx_description
1 polymer ?
#
loop_
_entity_poly.entity_id
_entity_poly.type
_entity_poly.pdbx_seq_one_letter_code
_entity_poly.pdbx_strand_id
1 'polypeptide(L)'
;MRVSIGKQIADLRRVTGTTQKQLAWAIGVDEDAIRQWEAGRQNPTLAALAQTADYFHVSIDFLLTGESGENARPSTEDKTANPADPRPVISQELPDDGRLRVVQFLGSQIVSRDDFDPAKPIPLCTESLQRAHGIGEKLQIEIWGSAQIAGGINGSVTAGGDIACGHVAGSVKSGKNANCGNISGGVVVNGNLNCGRIAGPVICRGKLAEEK
;
A
#
# COMPACT_ATOMS: atom_id res chain seq x y z
N MET A 1 -20.49 -4.95 24.35
CA MET A 1 -19.79 -6.16 23.90
C MET A 1 -18.39 -5.72 23.49
N ARG A 2 -17.31 -6.18 24.15
CA ARG A 2 -15.94 -5.79 23.74
C ARG A 2 -15.62 -6.45 22.41
N VAL A 3 -15.41 -5.65 21.37
CA VAL A 3 -14.89 -6.12 20.08
C VAL A 3 -13.45 -6.59 20.31
N SER A 4 -13.10 -7.78 19.81
CA SER A 4 -11.72 -8.25 19.82
C SER A 4 -11.09 -8.02 18.45
N ILE A 5 -9.82 -7.60 18.44
CA ILE A 5 -9.02 -7.39 17.22
C ILE A 5 -9.05 -8.62 16.33
N GLY A 6 -8.90 -9.82 16.91
CA GLY A 6 -8.99 -11.08 16.19
C GLY A 6 -10.30 -11.26 15.43
N LYS A 7 -11.42 -10.88 16.05
CA LYS A 7 -12.74 -10.94 15.42
C LYS A 7 -12.87 -9.91 14.29
N GLN A 8 -12.37 -8.69 14.47
CA GLN A 8 -12.35 -7.67 13.41
C GLN A 8 -11.53 -8.13 12.20
N ILE A 9 -10.35 -8.70 12.43
CA ILE A 9 -9.52 -9.26 11.36
C ILE A 9 -10.26 -10.38 10.63
N ALA A 10 -10.90 -11.31 11.37
CA ALA A 10 -11.67 -12.39 10.77
C ALA A 10 -12.87 -11.89 9.94
N ASP A 11 -13.58 -10.88 10.44
CA ASP A 11 -14.77 -10.32 9.79
C ASP A 11 -14.38 -9.52 8.54
N LEU A 12 -13.35 -8.67 8.61
CA LEU A 12 -12.77 -8.00 7.43
C LEU A 12 -12.31 -9.00 6.37
N ARG A 13 -11.65 -10.08 6.82
CA ARG A 13 -11.18 -11.13 5.93
C ARG A 13 -12.34 -11.84 5.22
N ARG A 14 -13.45 -12.11 5.92
CA ARG A 14 -14.67 -12.71 5.33
C ARG A 14 -15.36 -11.79 4.35
N VAL A 15 -15.55 -10.52 4.72
CA VAL A 15 -16.21 -9.51 3.87
C VAL A 15 -15.41 -9.26 2.60
N THR A 16 -14.08 -9.27 2.68
CA THR A 16 -13.19 -9.08 1.52
C THR A 16 -12.86 -10.37 0.77
N GLY A 17 -13.39 -11.53 1.20
CA GLY A 17 -13.12 -12.82 0.57
C GLY A 17 -11.66 -13.30 0.64
N THR A 18 -10.85 -12.73 1.52
CA THR A 18 -9.42 -13.08 1.67
C THR A 18 -9.27 -14.37 2.50
N THR A 19 -8.28 -15.22 2.22
CA THR A 19 -7.96 -16.40 3.05
C THR A 19 -6.94 -16.07 4.14
N GLN A 20 -6.84 -16.88 5.21
CA GLN A 20 -5.84 -16.65 6.28
C GLN A 20 -4.42 -16.64 5.70
N LYS A 21 -4.12 -17.60 4.81
CA LYS A 21 -2.86 -17.67 4.06
C LYS A 21 -2.56 -16.43 3.24
N GLN A 22 -3.56 -15.89 2.53
CA GLN A 22 -3.39 -14.68 1.72
C GLN A 22 -3.12 -13.46 2.58
N LEU A 23 -3.85 -13.28 3.68
CA LEU A 23 -3.61 -12.19 4.61
C LEU A 23 -2.21 -12.29 5.22
N ALA A 24 -1.83 -13.48 5.69
CA ALA A 24 -0.53 -13.76 6.28
C ALA A 24 0.62 -13.37 5.34
N TRP A 25 0.52 -13.80 4.08
CA TRP A 25 1.50 -13.45 3.06
C TRP A 25 1.55 -11.95 2.77
N ALA A 26 0.39 -11.29 2.67
CA ALA A 26 0.33 -9.87 2.34
C ALA A 26 0.92 -8.95 3.41
N ILE A 27 0.87 -9.36 4.69
CA ILE A 27 1.41 -8.59 5.82
C ILE A 27 2.74 -9.17 6.36
N GLY A 28 3.31 -10.16 5.66
CA GLY A 28 4.62 -10.73 5.98
C GLY A 28 4.69 -11.51 7.30
N VAL A 29 3.64 -12.26 7.66
CA VAL A 29 3.60 -13.12 8.86
C VAL A 29 3.24 -14.57 8.50
N ASP A 30 3.44 -15.50 9.42
CA ASP A 30 3.03 -16.89 9.25
C ASP A 30 1.50 -17.04 9.28
N GLU A 31 0.97 -17.99 8.49
CA GLU A 31 -0.47 -18.31 8.47
C GLU A 31 -1.00 -18.70 9.86
N ASP A 32 -0.16 -19.38 10.65
CA ASP A 32 -0.46 -19.74 12.03
C ASP A 32 -0.62 -18.53 12.96
N ALA A 33 0.02 -17.40 12.67
CA ALA A 33 -0.16 -16.17 13.43
C ALA A 33 -1.57 -15.61 13.21
N ILE A 34 -2.04 -15.54 11.96
CA ILE A 34 -3.40 -15.09 11.63
C ILE A 34 -4.43 -16.01 12.30
N ARG A 35 -4.24 -17.33 12.22
CA ARG A 35 -5.13 -18.31 12.86
C ARG A 35 -5.23 -18.10 14.37
N GLN A 36 -4.10 -17.84 15.03
CA GLN A 36 -4.06 -17.58 16.47
C GLN A 36 -4.71 -16.25 16.87
N TRP A 37 -4.56 -15.22 16.03
CA TRP A 37 -5.21 -13.93 16.25
C TRP A 37 -6.72 -14.03 16.10
N GLU A 38 -7.21 -14.64 15.01
CA GLU A 38 -8.65 -14.83 14.77
C GLU A 38 -9.31 -15.70 15.86
N ALA A 39 -8.57 -16.64 16.44
CA ALA A 39 -9.02 -17.48 17.56
C ALA A 39 -8.90 -16.78 18.94
N GLY A 40 -8.38 -15.55 19.00
CA GLY A 40 -8.18 -14.80 20.25
C GLY A 40 -7.11 -15.38 21.17
N ARG A 41 -6.23 -16.25 20.66
CA ARG A 41 -5.16 -16.89 21.45
C ARG A 41 -3.91 -16.02 21.57
N GLN A 42 -3.67 -15.16 20.59
CA GLN A 42 -2.57 -14.20 20.58
C GLN A 42 -3.05 -12.87 19.99
N ASN A 43 -2.37 -11.78 20.33
CA ASN A 43 -2.60 -10.48 19.71
C ASN A 43 -1.52 -10.17 18.66
N PRO A 44 -1.86 -9.41 17.60
CA PRO A 44 -0.87 -8.93 16.64
C PRO A 44 0.12 -7.97 17.31
N THR A 45 1.35 -7.92 16.79
CA THR A 45 2.28 -6.83 17.11
C THR A 45 1.80 -5.53 16.48
N LEU A 46 2.27 -4.38 16.98
CA LEU A 46 1.92 -3.07 16.40
C LEU A 46 2.23 -2.99 14.90
N ALA A 47 3.38 -3.54 14.48
CA ALA A 47 3.79 -3.59 13.09
C ALA A 47 2.83 -4.43 12.23
N ALA A 48 2.44 -5.63 12.71
CA ALA A 48 1.48 -6.46 12.00
C ALA A 48 0.09 -5.83 11.95
N LEU A 49 -0.30 -5.11 12.99
CA LEU A 49 -1.58 -4.43 13.09
C LEU A 49 -1.66 -3.25 12.11
N ALA A 50 -0.58 -2.47 11.98
CA ALA A 50 -0.46 -1.43 10.96
C ALA A 50 -0.52 -2.00 9.53
N GLN A 51 0.21 -3.09 9.25
CA GLN A 51 0.15 -3.73 7.93
C GLN A 51 -1.22 -4.33 7.63
N THR A 52 -1.92 -4.84 8.65
CA THR A 52 -3.30 -5.34 8.51
C THR A 52 -4.26 -4.20 8.17
N ALA A 53 -4.10 -3.04 8.83
CA ALA A 53 -4.87 -1.82 8.55
C ALA A 53 -4.66 -1.34 7.11
N ASP A 54 -3.40 -1.27 6.67
CA ASP A 54 -3.00 -0.90 5.31
C ASP A 54 -3.48 -1.91 4.24
N TYR A 55 -3.57 -3.20 4.60
CA TYR A 55 -4.08 -4.23 3.69
C TYR A 55 -5.59 -4.11 3.48
N PHE A 56 -6.33 -3.83 4.54
CA PHE A 56 -7.78 -3.68 4.49
C PHE A 56 -8.25 -2.25 4.16
N HIS A 57 -7.33 -1.28 4.07
CA HIS A 57 -7.64 0.15 3.88
C HIS A 57 -8.55 0.70 4.97
N VAL A 58 -8.26 0.33 6.22
CA VAL A 58 -8.98 0.80 7.42
C VAL A 58 -7.99 1.45 8.38
N SER A 59 -8.48 2.23 9.34
CA SER A 59 -7.61 2.77 10.39
C SER A 59 -7.22 1.67 11.39
N ILE A 60 -6.08 1.86 12.05
CA ILE A 60 -5.70 1.04 13.20
C ILE A 60 -6.78 1.12 14.29
N ASP A 61 -7.31 2.32 14.53
CA ASP A 61 -8.38 2.54 15.51
C ASP A 61 -9.59 1.65 15.23
N PHE A 62 -10.03 1.55 13.96
CA PHE A 62 -11.12 0.67 13.55
C PHE A 62 -10.84 -0.81 13.88
N LEU A 63 -9.61 -1.28 13.69
CA LEU A 63 -9.24 -2.66 14.07
C LEU A 63 -9.31 -2.89 15.58
N LEU A 64 -9.05 -1.86 16.38
CA LEU A 64 -9.03 -1.92 17.84
C LEU A 64 -10.44 -1.78 18.45
N THR A 65 -11.26 -0.86 17.92
CA THR A 65 -12.55 -0.47 18.50
C THR A 65 -13.73 -1.10 17.79
N GLY A 66 -13.59 -1.43 16.49
CA GLY A 66 -14.68 -1.87 15.63
C GLY A 66 -15.66 -0.76 15.26
N GLU A 67 -15.36 0.50 15.60
CA GLU A 67 -16.17 1.66 15.27
C GLU A 67 -15.60 2.31 14.01
N SER A 68 -16.39 2.35 12.93
CA SER A 68 -16.10 3.18 11.77
C SER A 68 -16.01 4.61 12.28
N GLY A 69 -14.85 5.25 12.12
CA GLY A 69 -14.62 6.63 12.55
C GLY A 69 -15.45 7.66 11.77
N GLU A 70 -16.77 7.58 11.80
CA GLU A 70 -17.66 8.72 11.62
C GLU A 70 -17.63 9.54 12.93
N ASN A 71 -16.48 10.17 13.19
CA ASN A 71 -16.31 11.39 14.01
C ASN A 71 -14.83 11.81 14.13
N ALA A 72 -14.05 11.69 13.05
CA ALA A 72 -12.73 12.32 12.96
C ALA A 72 -12.71 13.35 11.82
N ARG A 73 -13.61 14.34 11.88
CA ARG A 73 -13.21 15.70 11.50
C ARG A 73 -12.59 16.31 12.75
N PRO A 74 -11.31 16.72 12.76
CA PRO A 74 -10.95 17.84 13.58
C PRO A 74 -11.57 19.07 12.91
N SER A 75 -12.69 19.50 13.45
CA SER A 75 -13.06 20.90 13.47
C SER A 75 -11.81 21.71 13.81
N THR A 76 -11.56 22.75 13.03
CA THR A 76 -10.76 23.91 13.43
C THR A 76 -11.02 24.24 14.90
N GLU A 77 -9.99 24.19 15.75
CA GLU A 77 -9.85 25.14 16.85
C GLU A 77 -8.40 25.23 17.35
N ASP A 78 -7.93 26.46 17.19
CA ASP A 78 -6.68 27.12 17.52
C ASP A 78 -6.45 27.28 19.04
N LYS A 79 -5.21 27.65 19.40
CA LYS A 79 -4.61 28.05 20.71
C LYS A 79 -3.64 27.01 21.28
N THR A 80 -2.31 27.20 21.21
CA THR A 80 -1.60 28.39 21.71
C THR A 80 -0.32 28.63 20.91
N ALA A 81 -0.27 29.77 20.21
CA ALA A 81 0.88 30.28 19.50
C ALA A 81 1.86 30.99 20.47
N ASN A 82 3.15 30.69 20.35
CA ASN A 82 4.22 31.58 20.79
C ASN A 82 4.52 32.55 19.62
N PRO A 83 4.46 33.87 19.79
CA PRO A 83 4.45 34.84 18.67
C PRO A 83 5.80 35.13 17.99
N ALA A 84 6.81 34.25 18.10
CA ALA A 84 8.16 34.54 17.62
C ALA A 84 8.60 33.78 16.36
N ASP A 85 7.83 32.83 15.84
CA ASP A 85 8.25 32.06 14.66
C ASP A 85 7.11 31.86 13.64
N PRO A 86 7.05 32.67 12.56
CA PRO A 86 5.89 32.75 11.68
C PRO A 86 5.86 31.69 10.56
N ARG A 87 6.22 30.43 10.83
CA ARG A 87 5.98 29.34 9.86
C ARG A 87 5.58 28.04 10.56
N PRO A 88 4.32 27.58 10.45
CA PRO A 88 4.03 26.18 10.66
C PRO A 88 4.59 25.45 9.43
N VAL A 89 5.84 25.01 9.50
CA VAL A 89 6.35 24.05 8.54
C VAL A 89 5.60 22.75 8.84
N ILE A 90 4.57 22.45 8.05
CA ILE A 90 4.01 21.11 7.99
C ILE A 90 5.07 20.26 7.29
N SER A 91 6.10 19.86 8.02
CA SER A 91 7.08 18.89 7.55
C SER A 91 6.45 17.51 7.67
N GLN A 92 5.60 17.16 6.71
CA GLN A 92 5.36 15.74 6.45
C GLN A 92 6.62 15.25 5.74
N GLU A 93 7.71 15.07 6.51
CA GLU A 93 8.98 14.63 5.96
C GLU A 93 8.78 13.21 5.41
N LEU A 94 9.04 13.05 4.10
CA LEU A 94 9.09 11.72 3.51
C LEU A 94 10.28 10.97 4.14
N PRO A 95 10.11 9.73 4.60
CA PRO A 95 11.20 8.97 5.21
C PRO A 95 12.40 8.83 4.27
N ASP A 96 13.61 8.97 4.80
CA ASP A 96 14.84 8.66 4.07
C ASP A 96 15.17 7.16 4.18
N ASP A 97 14.36 6.33 3.52
CA ASP A 97 14.43 4.87 3.56
C ASP A 97 14.92 4.25 2.23
N GLY A 98 15.52 5.06 1.35
CA GLY A 98 16.04 4.63 0.06
C GLY A 98 14.96 4.26 -0.97
N ARG A 99 13.66 4.52 -0.71
CA ARG A 99 12.62 4.33 -1.71
C ARG A 99 12.55 5.52 -2.67
N LEU A 100 12.42 5.21 -3.95
CA LEU A 100 12.01 6.21 -4.93
C LEU A 100 10.54 6.55 -4.71
N ARG A 101 10.27 7.76 -4.24
CA ARG A 101 8.91 8.27 -4.06
C ARG A 101 8.52 9.22 -5.17
N VAL A 102 7.34 9.01 -5.73
CA VAL A 102 6.72 9.91 -6.71
C VAL A 102 5.45 10.44 -6.07
N VAL A 103 5.47 11.72 -5.72
CA VAL A 103 4.38 12.41 -5.00
C VAL A 103 4.03 13.72 -5.68
N GLN A 104 2.79 14.18 -5.50
CA GLN A 104 2.35 15.50 -5.97
C GLN A 104 2.43 16.51 -4.84
N PHE A 105 2.81 17.74 -5.15
CA PHE A 105 2.80 18.86 -4.22
C PHE A 105 1.80 19.91 -4.68
N LEU A 106 1.02 20.44 -3.74
CA LEU A 106 0.25 21.66 -3.91
C LEU A 106 0.90 22.76 -3.07
N GLY A 107 1.62 23.67 -3.73
CA GLY A 107 2.48 24.63 -3.04
C GLY A 107 3.59 23.90 -2.27
N SER A 108 3.63 24.06 -0.94
CA SER A 108 4.59 23.37 -0.05
C SER A 108 4.00 22.13 0.63
N GLN A 109 2.77 21.74 0.31
CA GLN A 109 2.10 20.61 0.94
C GLN A 109 2.12 19.39 0.03
N ILE A 110 2.43 18.22 0.59
CA ILE A 110 2.32 16.95 -0.12
C ILE A 110 0.85 16.57 -0.21
N VAL A 111 0.37 16.29 -1.41
CA VAL A 111 -0.98 15.77 -1.63
C VAL A 111 -1.05 14.35 -1.08
N SER A 112 -2.13 14.00 -0.39
CA SER A 112 -2.24 12.69 0.27
C SER A 112 -2.17 11.53 -0.74
N ARG A 113 -1.93 10.32 -0.21
CA ARG A 113 -1.84 9.08 -1.00
C ARG A 113 -3.11 8.78 -1.81
N ASP A 114 -4.26 9.27 -1.39
CA ASP A 114 -5.57 8.92 -1.95
C ASP A 114 -6.21 10.09 -2.71
N ASP A 115 -5.70 11.32 -2.53
CA ASP A 115 -6.24 12.53 -3.15
C ASP A 115 -5.60 12.80 -4.53
N PHE A 116 -5.77 11.88 -5.47
CA PHE A 116 -5.23 12.02 -6.83
C PHE A 116 -6.26 11.66 -7.90
N ASP A 117 -6.07 12.19 -9.11
CA ASP A 117 -6.87 11.84 -10.28
C ASP A 117 -6.36 10.51 -10.88
N PRO A 118 -7.10 9.40 -10.74
CA PRO A 118 -6.65 8.11 -11.25
C PRO A 118 -6.57 8.05 -12.78
N ALA A 119 -7.29 8.93 -13.49
CA ALA A 119 -7.31 8.96 -14.94
C ALA A 119 -6.05 9.60 -15.53
N LYS A 120 -5.17 10.18 -14.70
CA LYS A 120 -3.94 10.85 -15.13
C LYS A 120 -2.71 10.13 -14.56
N PRO A 121 -2.26 9.03 -15.20
CA PRO A 121 -1.09 8.31 -14.73
C PRO A 121 0.19 9.15 -14.90
N ILE A 122 1.09 9.03 -13.93
CA ILE A 122 2.38 9.72 -13.93
C ILE A 122 3.38 8.90 -14.78
N PRO A 123 3.92 9.46 -15.88
CA PRO A 123 4.90 8.76 -16.70
C PRO A 123 6.26 8.70 -15.99
N LEU A 124 6.86 7.52 -15.93
CA LEU A 124 8.16 7.30 -15.29
C LEU A 124 9.07 6.49 -16.22
N CYS A 125 10.30 6.94 -16.40
CA CYS A 125 11.36 6.19 -17.06
C CYS A 125 12.37 5.73 -16.00
N THR A 126 12.38 4.43 -15.70
CA THR A 126 13.20 3.90 -14.60
C THR A 126 14.59 3.46 -15.04
N GLU A 127 14.89 3.40 -16.33
CA GLU A 127 16.19 2.94 -16.85
C GLU A 127 17.37 3.76 -16.32
N SER A 128 17.25 5.10 -16.31
CA SER A 128 18.31 5.98 -15.82
C SER A 128 18.48 5.90 -14.30
N LEU A 129 17.38 5.69 -13.57
CA LEU A 129 17.40 5.54 -12.11
C LEU A 129 18.02 4.20 -11.70
N GLN A 130 17.72 3.14 -12.45
CA GLN A 130 18.32 1.82 -12.23
C GLN A 130 19.81 1.76 -12.58
N ARG A 131 20.29 2.60 -13.51
CA ARG A 131 21.73 2.76 -13.80
C ARG A 131 22.46 3.56 -12.72
N ALA A 132 21.78 4.53 -12.11
CA ALA A 132 22.33 5.38 -11.05
C ALA A 132 22.35 4.66 -9.69
N HIS A 133 21.37 3.80 -9.41
CA HIS A 133 21.44 2.85 -8.31
C HIS A 133 22.50 1.77 -8.62
N GLY A 134 23.29 1.40 -7.61
CA GLY A 134 24.39 0.46 -7.77
C GLY A 134 23.97 -0.85 -8.44
N ILE A 135 24.89 -1.44 -9.21
CA ILE A 135 24.67 -2.70 -9.91
C ILE A 135 24.25 -3.78 -8.89
N GLY A 136 23.00 -4.24 -8.96
CA GLY A 136 22.46 -5.33 -8.14
C GLY A 136 21.52 -4.91 -7.01
N GLU A 137 21.32 -3.62 -6.74
CA GLU A 137 20.35 -3.17 -5.75
C GLU A 137 18.92 -3.18 -6.29
N LYS A 138 17.96 -3.65 -5.47
CA LYS A 138 16.54 -3.68 -5.83
C LYS A 138 15.90 -2.33 -5.61
N LEU A 139 15.36 -1.72 -6.67
CA LEU A 139 14.68 -0.43 -6.58
C LEU A 139 13.28 -0.60 -5.98
N GLN A 140 13.01 0.05 -4.85
CA GLN A 140 11.68 0.11 -4.25
C GLN A 140 10.99 1.41 -4.68
N ILE A 141 9.90 1.30 -5.43
CA ILE A 141 9.16 2.45 -5.98
C ILE A 141 7.82 2.58 -5.27
N GLU A 142 7.52 3.78 -4.78
CA GLU A 142 6.25 4.13 -4.14
C GLU A 142 5.64 5.35 -4.84
N ILE A 143 4.48 5.15 -5.49
CA ILE A 143 3.75 6.22 -6.20
C ILE A 143 2.48 6.56 -5.45
N TRP A 144 2.32 7.84 -5.12
CA TRP A 144 1.08 8.38 -4.57
C TRP A 144 0.23 8.88 -5.74
N GLY A 145 -0.39 7.92 -6.41
CA GLY A 145 -1.14 8.16 -7.64
C GLY A 145 -1.22 6.93 -8.54
N SER A 146 -1.64 7.15 -9.78
CA SER A 146 -1.49 6.17 -10.87
C SER A 146 -0.14 6.35 -11.56
N ALA A 147 0.45 5.28 -12.09
CA ALA A 147 1.76 5.30 -12.73
C ALA A 147 1.76 4.60 -14.09
N GLN A 148 2.50 5.18 -15.04
CA GLN A 148 2.86 4.54 -16.30
C GLN A 148 4.38 4.47 -16.41
N ILE A 149 4.92 3.27 -16.18
CA ILE A 149 6.36 3.03 -16.09
C ILE A 149 6.83 2.39 -17.39
N ALA A 150 7.70 3.08 -18.12
CA ALA A 150 8.36 2.53 -19.29
C ALA A 150 9.52 1.61 -18.87
N GLY A 151 9.56 0.42 -19.47
CA GLY A 151 10.61 -0.57 -19.25
C GLY A 151 10.36 -1.49 -18.05
N GLY A 152 11.36 -2.36 -17.80
CA GLY A 152 11.33 -3.28 -16.66
C GLY A 152 11.75 -2.62 -15.35
N ILE A 153 11.26 -3.15 -14.24
CA ILE A 153 11.55 -2.70 -12.87
C ILE A 153 12.42 -3.76 -12.19
N ASN A 154 13.67 -3.41 -11.88
CA ASN A 154 14.58 -4.25 -11.10
C ASN A 154 14.29 -4.13 -9.59
N GLY A 155 13.06 -4.47 -9.18
CA GLY A 155 12.61 -4.32 -7.80
C GLY A 155 11.08 -4.35 -7.68
N SER A 156 10.53 -3.75 -6.62
CA SER A 156 9.09 -3.76 -6.37
C SER A 156 8.46 -2.40 -6.61
N VAL A 157 7.19 -2.39 -6.99
CA VAL A 157 6.42 -1.18 -7.24
C VAL A 157 5.13 -1.20 -6.44
N THR A 158 4.84 -0.07 -5.77
CA THR A 158 3.57 0.18 -5.08
C THR A 158 2.96 1.46 -5.62
N ALA A 159 1.66 1.45 -5.93
CA ALA A 159 0.92 2.64 -6.28
C ALA A 159 -0.47 2.65 -5.63
N GLY A 160 -0.93 3.84 -5.21
CA GLY A 160 -2.30 4.03 -4.71
C GLY A 160 -3.36 3.87 -5.80
N GLY A 161 -3.02 4.16 -7.06
CA GLY A 161 -3.93 4.11 -8.20
C GLY A 161 -3.69 2.91 -9.11
N ASP A 162 -3.78 3.16 -10.41
CA ASP A 162 -3.49 2.18 -11.45
C ASP A 162 -1.98 2.08 -11.71
N ILE A 163 -1.48 0.87 -12.00
CA ILE A 163 -0.09 0.66 -12.43
C ILE A 163 -0.09 0.12 -13.85
N ALA A 164 0.63 0.78 -14.75
CA ALA A 164 1.03 0.22 -16.03
C ALA A 164 2.55 0.10 -16.06
N CYS A 165 3.11 -1.09 -16.27
CA CYS A 165 4.55 -1.32 -16.20
C CYS A 165 5.05 -2.44 -17.11
N GLY A 166 6.36 -2.51 -17.36
CA GLY A 166 6.97 -3.67 -18.02
C GLY A 166 7.13 -4.86 -17.08
N HIS A 167 8.19 -5.64 -17.26
CA HIS A 167 8.53 -6.74 -16.35
C HIS A 167 8.89 -6.23 -14.95
N VAL A 168 8.52 -6.96 -13.90
CA VAL A 168 8.85 -6.60 -12.51
C VAL A 168 9.60 -7.75 -11.85
N ALA A 169 10.85 -7.52 -11.47
CA ALA A 169 11.67 -8.53 -10.79
C ALA A 169 11.26 -8.75 -9.32
N GLY A 170 10.53 -7.81 -8.73
CA GLY A 170 9.98 -7.89 -7.38
C GLY A 170 8.45 -8.04 -7.37
N SER A 171 7.83 -7.45 -6.36
CA SER A 171 6.38 -7.50 -6.13
C SER A 171 5.66 -6.27 -6.66
N VAL A 172 4.37 -6.44 -6.96
CA VAL A 172 3.48 -5.37 -7.42
C VAL A 172 2.35 -5.19 -6.42
N LYS A 173 2.14 -3.97 -5.92
CA LYS A 173 0.96 -3.60 -5.12
C LYS A 173 0.22 -2.42 -5.78
N SER A 174 -1.04 -2.62 -6.16
CA SER A 174 -1.88 -1.59 -6.77
C SER A 174 -3.18 -1.39 -5.99
N GLY A 175 -3.51 -0.13 -5.69
CA GLY A 175 -4.78 0.23 -5.07
C GLY A 175 -5.97 0.18 -6.04
N LYS A 176 -5.73 0.13 -7.36
CA LYS A 176 -6.74 -0.11 -8.40
C LYS A 176 -6.28 -1.20 -9.34
N ASN A 177 -6.15 -0.94 -10.64
CA ASN A 177 -5.78 -1.95 -11.63
C ASN A 177 -4.26 -2.07 -11.76
N ALA A 178 -3.78 -3.21 -12.24
CA ALA A 178 -2.40 -3.39 -12.63
C ALA A 178 -2.33 -4.02 -14.03
N ASN A 179 -1.56 -3.42 -14.92
CA ASN A 179 -1.22 -3.94 -16.24
C ASN A 179 0.31 -3.99 -16.34
N CYS A 180 0.88 -5.17 -16.12
CA CYS A 180 2.33 -5.33 -16.07
C CYS A 180 2.80 -6.52 -16.92
N GLY A 181 4.08 -6.61 -17.24
CA GLY A 181 4.65 -7.78 -17.90
C GLY A 181 4.72 -9.00 -16.95
N ASN A 182 5.71 -9.85 -17.15
CA ASN A 182 6.04 -10.90 -16.16
C ASN A 182 6.41 -10.31 -14.80
N ILE A 183 5.98 -10.95 -13.71
CA ILE A 183 6.23 -10.55 -12.33
C ILE A 183 6.90 -11.71 -11.58
N SER A 184 8.11 -11.49 -11.07
CA SER A 184 8.87 -12.54 -10.37
C SER A 184 8.53 -12.64 -8.87
N GLY A 185 7.94 -11.59 -8.29
CA GLY A 185 7.41 -11.59 -6.93
C GLY A 185 5.92 -11.93 -6.88
N GLY A 186 5.30 -11.69 -5.72
CA GLY A 186 3.84 -11.77 -5.58
C GLY A 186 3.14 -10.46 -5.88
N VAL A 187 1.82 -10.54 -6.02
CA VAL A 187 0.98 -9.46 -6.53
C VAL A 187 -0.20 -9.20 -5.61
N VAL A 188 -0.46 -7.94 -5.28
CA VAL A 188 -1.65 -7.48 -4.54
C VAL A 188 -2.34 -6.36 -5.32
N VAL A 189 -3.53 -6.62 -5.84
CA VAL A 189 -4.27 -5.68 -6.70
C VAL A 189 -5.72 -5.63 -6.24
N ASN A 190 -6.19 -4.42 -5.91
CA ASN A 190 -7.56 -4.19 -5.45
C ASN A 190 -8.58 -4.11 -6.61
N GLY A 191 -8.13 -3.89 -7.84
CA GLY A 191 -8.92 -3.89 -9.07
C GLY A 191 -8.57 -5.09 -9.96
N ASN A 192 -8.55 -4.86 -11.28
CA ASN A 192 -8.21 -5.90 -12.26
C ASN A 192 -6.71 -6.03 -12.44
N LEU A 193 -6.24 -7.25 -12.65
CA LEU A 193 -4.85 -7.57 -12.97
C LEU A 193 -4.76 -8.15 -14.37
N ASN A 194 -4.00 -7.48 -15.25
CA ASN A 194 -3.55 -8.01 -16.52
C ASN A 194 -2.03 -8.17 -16.46
N CYS A 195 -1.54 -9.39 -16.68
CA CYS A 195 -0.10 -9.62 -16.70
C CYS A 195 0.33 -10.81 -17.55
N GLY A 196 1.64 -10.93 -17.75
CA GLY A 196 2.24 -12.19 -18.22
C GLY A 196 2.28 -13.24 -17.11
N ARG A 197 3.44 -13.87 -16.92
CA ARG A 197 3.64 -14.89 -15.87
C ARG A 197 3.88 -14.26 -14.51
N ILE A 198 3.24 -14.80 -13.48
CA ILE A 198 3.52 -14.47 -12.08
C ILE A 198 4.18 -15.67 -11.40
N ALA A 199 5.34 -15.46 -10.78
CA ALA A 199 6.06 -16.52 -10.05
C ALA A 199 5.68 -16.59 -8.56
N GLY A 200 5.23 -15.48 -7.97
CA GLY A 200 4.78 -15.42 -6.58
C GLY A 200 3.26 -15.61 -6.43
N PRO A 201 2.74 -15.55 -5.19
CA PRO A 201 1.31 -15.64 -4.94
C PRO A 201 0.57 -14.38 -5.40
N VAL A 202 -0.71 -14.55 -5.69
CA VAL A 202 -1.57 -13.51 -6.28
C VAL A 202 -2.77 -13.25 -5.40
N ILE A 203 -3.00 -11.98 -5.10
CA ILE A 203 -4.21 -11.45 -4.47
C ILE A 203 -4.78 -10.42 -5.43
N CYS A 204 -5.85 -10.79 -6.13
CA CYS A 204 -6.56 -9.92 -7.07
C CYS A 204 -8.04 -9.87 -6.67
N ARG A 205 -8.58 -8.68 -6.39
CA ARG A 205 -9.99 -8.50 -6.01
C ARG A 205 -10.91 -8.28 -7.21
N GLY A 206 -10.37 -7.89 -8.37
CA GLY A 206 -11.07 -7.81 -9.64
C GLY A 206 -10.81 -9.01 -10.54
N LYS A 207 -10.91 -8.82 -11.86
CA LYS A 207 -10.63 -9.86 -12.86
C LYS A 207 -9.12 -10.07 -13.02
N LEU A 208 -8.72 -11.34 -13.05
CA LEU A 208 -7.37 -11.77 -13.40
C LEU A 208 -7.32 -12.22 -14.86
N ALA A 209 -6.47 -11.60 -15.65
CA ALA A 209 -6.14 -12.00 -17.01
C ALA A 209 -4.63 -12.26 -17.10
N GLU A 210 -4.24 -13.51 -17.34
CA GLU A 210 -2.85 -13.91 -17.53
C GLU A 210 -2.61 -14.31 -18.98
N GLU A 211 -1.64 -13.70 -19.64
CA GLU A 211 -1.16 -14.12 -20.96
C GLU A 211 -0.18 -15.31 -20.79
N LYS A 212 -0.43 -16.40 -21.53
CA LYS A 212 0.33 -17.69 -21.44
C LYS A 212 1.74 -17.62 -22.02
#